data_AF-A0A942JHU9-F1
#
_entry.id   AF-A0A942JHU9-F1
#
_cell.length_a   1.000
_cell.length_b   1.000
_cell.length_c   1.000
_cell.angle_alpha   90.00
_cell.angle_beta   90.00
_cell.angle_gamma   90.00
#
_symmetry.space_group_name_H-M   'P 1'
#
loop_
_entity.id
_entity.type
_entity.pdbx_description
1 polymer ?
#
loop_
_entity_poly.entity_id
_entity_poly.type
_entity_poly.pdbx_seq_one_letter_code
_entity_poly.pdbx_strand_id
1 'polypeptide(L)' 'MSGIKFTAKQVAALQNIAAKYNMSVTEWLTNTIDLCIAEEELRDIVGEPLWESQKLTARKEKRGVLEAIR' A
#
# COMPACT_ATOMS: atom_id res chain seq x y z
N MET A 1 -2.15 16.59 10.51
CA MET A 1 -2.35 15.77 9.29
C MET A 1 -1.25 16.12 8.30
N SER A 2 -0.23 15.26 8.17
CA SER A 2 0.83 15.43 7.15
C SER A 2 0.49 14.53 5.98
N GLY A 3 -0.03 15.09 4.89
CA GLY A 3 -0.29 14.32 3.66
C GLY A 3 1.00 13.80 3.04
N ILE A 4 0.91 12.64 2.37
CA ILE A 4 2.06 12.03 1.67
C ILE A 4 2.45 12.95 0.50
N LYS A 5 3.69 13.44 0.50
CA LYS A 5 4.20 14.32 -0.55
C LYS A 5 4.88 13.49 -1.63
N PHE A 6 4.37 13.56 -2.85
CA PHE A 6 4.99 12.98 -4.04
C PHE A 6 5.71 14.06 -4.85
N THR A 7 6.85 13.69 -5.46
CA THR A 7 7.50 14.52 -6.47
C THR A 7 6.70 14.51 -7.77
N ALA A 8 6.85 15.54 -8.62
CA ALA A 8 6.17 15.60 -9.92
C ALA A 8 6.43 14.36 -10.80
N LYS A 9 7.67 13.81 -10.75
CA LYS A 9 8.03 12.58 -11.47
C LYS A 9 7.26 11.36 -10.94
N GLN A 10 7.09 11.25 -9.63
CA GLN A 10 6.30 10.17 -9.01
C GLN A 10 4.81 10.31 -9.36
N VAL A 11 4.26 11.53 -9.33
CA VAL A 11 2.86 11.77 -9.71
C VAL A 11 2.61 11.36 -11.16
N ALA A 12 3.48 11.74 -12.10
CA ALA A 12 3.36 11.35 -13.50
C ALA A 12 3.44 9.82 -13.70
N ALA A 13 4.32 9.14 -12.97
CA ALA A 13 4.41 7.69 -13.00
C ALA A 13 3.13 7.02 -12.47
N LEU A 14 2.60 7.50 -11.34
CA LEU A 14 1.35 7.01 -10.75
C LEU A 14 0.15 7.24 -11.68
N GLN A 15 0.04 8.42 -12.30
CA GLN A 15 -1.00 8.72 -13.27
C GLN A 15 -0.94 7.79 -14.49
N ASN A 16 0.25 7.54 -15.02
CA ASN A 16 0.43 6.62 -16.14
C ASN A 16 0.03 5.18 -15.78
N ILE A 17 0.36 4.72 -14.57
CA ILE A 17 -0.01 3.38 -14.13
C ILE A 17 -1.53 3.29 -13.92
N ALA A 18 -2.12 4.22 -13.18
CA ALA A 18 -3.56 4.24 -12.94
C ALA A 18 -4.37 4.29 -14.26
N ALA A 19 -3.91 5.08 -15.23
CA ALA A 19 -4.51 5.15 -16.56
C ALA A 19 -4.47 3.81 -17.32
N LYS A 20 -3.41 2.99 -17.17
CA LYS A 20 -3.35 1.64 -17.78
C LYS A 20 -4.46 0.72 -17.28
N TYR A 21 -4.93 0.92 -16.06
CA TYR A 21 -5.99 0.12 -15.45
C TYR A 21 -7.35 0.84 -15.45
N ASN A 22 -7.48 1.96 -16.18
CA ASN A 22 -8.69 2.76 -16.26
C ASN A 22 -9.27 3.15 -14.88
N MET A 23 -8.39 3.50 -13.95
CA MET A 23 -8.74 3.87 -12.58
C MET A 23 -8.08 5.19 -12.17
N SER A 24 -8.55 5.79 -11.08
CA SER A 24 -7.89 6.97 -10.49
C SER A 24 -6.59 6.58 -9.77
N VAL A 25 -5.67 7.54 -9.58
CA VAL A 25 -4.43 7.30 -8.81
C VAL A 25 -4.75 6.87 -7.37
N THR A 26 -5.74 7.50 -6.75
CA THR A 26 -6.17 7.17 -5.38
C THR A 26 -6.72 5.74 -5.32
N GLU A 27 -7.54 5.34 -6.28
CA GLU A 27 -8.10 3.99 -6.36
C GLU A 27 -7.01 2.94 -6.59
N TRP A 28 -6.07 3.20 -7.51
CA TRP A 28 -4.92 2.32 -7.74
C TRP A 28 -4.07 2.15 -6.48
N LEU A 29 -3.74 3.25 -5.80
CA LEU A 29 -2.96 3.23 -4.56
C LEU A 29 -3.68 2.47 -3.45
N THR A 30 -4.98 2.71 -3.27
CA THR A 30 -5.82 2.03 -2.27
C THR A 30 -5.80 0.53 -2.50
N ASN A 31 -6.12 0.09 -3.73
CA ASN A 31 -6.16 -1.34 -4.09
C ASN A 31 -4.79 -2.02 -3.94
N THR A 32 -3.71 -1.34 -4.31
CA THR A 32 -2.34 -1.88 -4.21
C THR A 32 -1.92 -2.06 -2.76
N ILE A 33 -2.22 -1.09 -1.89
CA ILE A 33 -1.89 -1.19 -0.47
C ILE A 33 -2.76 -2.26 0.22
N ASP A 34 -4.05 -2.33 -0.12
CA ASP A 34 -4.95 -3.36 0.38
C ASP A 34 -4.44 -4.77 0.01
N LEU A 35 -4.00 -4.98 -1.24
CA LEU A 35 -3.37 -6.24 -1.66
C LEU A 35 -2.07 -6.53 -0.89
N CYS A 36 -1.20 -5.53 -0.70
CA CYS A 36 0.02 -5.69 0.07
C CYS A 36 -0.21 -6.04 1.55
N ILE A 37 -1.32 -5.60 2.14
CA ILE A 37 -1.72 -5.99 3.50
C ILE A 37 -2.27 -7.42 3.49
N ALA A 38 -3.13 -7.76 2.54
CA ALA A 38 -3.71 -9.09 2.41
C ALA A 38 -2.66 -10.19 2.14
N GLU A 39 -1.65 -9.91 1.30
CA GLU A 39 -0.52 -10.83 1.07
C GLU A 39 0.27 -11.10 2.35
N GLU A 40 0.47 -10.09 3.19
CA GLU A 40 1.13 -10.26 4.50
C GLU A 40 0.26 -11.10 5.45
N GLU A 41 -1.05 -10.87 5.46
CA GLU A 41 -1.99 -11.65 6.29
C GLU A 41 -2.07 -13.13 5.82
N LEU A 42 -2.02 -13.37 4.51
CA LEU A 42 -1.99 -14.73 3.95
C LEU A 42 -0.69 -15.48 4.31
N ARG A 43 0.46 -14.81 4.29
CA ARG A 43 1.74 -15.43 4.68
C ARG A 43 1.75 -15.86 6.15
N ASP A 44 1.11 -15.09 7.03
CA ASP A 44 0.96 -15.46 8.45
C ASP A 44 0.11 -16.74 8.60
N ILE A 45 -0.94 -16.91 7.79
CA ILE A 45 -1.80 -18.11 7.80
C ILE A 45 -1.08 -19.34 7.24
N VAL A 46 -0.27 -19.17 6.19
CA VAL A 46 0.41 -20.27 5.48
C VAL A 46 1.65 -20.79 6.24
N GLY A 47 2.02 -20.15 7.36
CA GLY A 47 3.04 -20.66 8.27
C GLY A 47 4.48 -20.48 7.78
N GLU A 48 4.75 -19.44 6.97
CA GLU A 48 6.15 -19.01 6.76
C GLU A 48 6.72 -18.53 8.12
N PRO A 49 7.87 -19.06 8.57
CA PRO A 49 8.41 -18.71 9.88
C PRO A 49 8.96 -17.29 9.82
N LEU A 50 8.31 -16.37 10.51
CA LEU A 50 8.66 -14.97 10.47
C LEU A 50 8.70 -14.45 11.89
N TRP A 51 9.85 -13.89 12.28
CA TRP A 51 9.98 -13.12 13.51
C TRP A 51 8.86 -12.06 13.57
N GLU A 52 7.92 -12.28 14.48
CA GLU A 52 6.60 -11.61 14.50
C GLU A 52 6.66 -10.09 14.71
N SER A 53 7.72 -9.55 15.31
CA SER A 53 7.77 -8.14 15.72
C SER A 53 7.93 -7.14 14.56
N GLN A 54 8.74 -7.48 13.55
CA GLN A 54 8.99 -6.58 12.42
C GLN A 54 7.80 -6.55 11.44
N LYS A 55 7.09 -7.68 11.28
CA LYS A 55 5.92 -7.77 10.40
C LYS A 55 4.67 -7.09 10.95
N LEU A 56 4.44 -7.17 12.27
CA LEU A 56 3.36 -6.43 12.93
C LEU A 56 3.53 -4.92 12.78
N THR A 57 4.77 -4.43 12.86
CA THR A 57 5.08 -3.01 12.65
C THR A 57 4.83 -2.58 11.20
N ALA A 58 5.32 -3.35 10.22
CA ALA A 58 5.12 -3.08 8.81
C ALA A 58 3.63 -3.05 8.40
N ARG A 59 2.80 -3.97 8.92
CA ARG A 59 1.36 -3.99 8.69
C ARG A 59 0.67 -2.75 9.25
N LYS A 60 1.03 -2.34 10.47
CA LYS A 60 0.47 -1.13 11.11
C LYS A 60 0.83 0.13 10.32
N GLU A 61 2.06 0.23 9.84
CA GLU A 61 2.51 1.34 8.98
C GLU A 61 1.74 1.36 7.65
N LYS A 62 1.57 0.23 6.96
CA LYS A 62 0.78 0.13 5.72
C LYS A 62 -0.68 0.54 5.92
N ARG A 63 -1.32 0.12 7.02
CA ARG A 63 -2.68 0.55 7.38
C ARG A 63 -2.75 2.07 7.63
N GLY A 64 -1.74 2.65 8.28
CA GLY A 64 -1.65 4.11 8.45
C GLY A 64 -1.46 4.87 7.13
N VAL A 65 -0.73 4.29 6.17
CA VAL A 65 -0.60 4.84 4.81
C VAL A 65 -1.92 4.79 4.05
N LEU A 66 -2.65 3.68 4.14
CA LEU A 66 -3.98 3.53 3.55
C LEU A 66 -4.98 4.55 4.12
N GLU A 67 -4.95 4.75 5.44
CA GLU A 67 -5.79 5.75 6.12
C GLU A 67 -5.42 7.18 5.71
N ALA A 68 -4.16 7.46 5.39
CA ALA A 68 -3.73 8.76 4.88
C ALA A 68 -4.06 9.01 3.39
N ILE A 69 -4.38 7.95 2.65
CA ILE A 69 -4.76 8.01 1.22
C ILE A 69 -6.28 8.13 1.03
N ARG A 70 -7.06 7.52 1.92
CA ARG A 70 -8.52 7.64 1.98
C ARG A 70 -8.93 9.03 2.47
#